data_AF-A0A6L9KYU5-F1
#
_entry.id   AF-A0A6L9KYU5-F1
#
_cell.length_a   1.000
_cell.length_b   1.000
_cell.length_c   1.000
_cell.angle_alpha   90.00
_cell.angle_beta   90.00
_cell.angle_gamma   90.00
#
_symmetry.space_group_name_H-M   'P 1'
#
loop_
_entity.id
_entity.type
_entity.pdbx_description
1 polymer ?
#
loop_
_entity_poly.entity_id
_entity_poly.type
_entity_poly.pdbx_seq_one_letter_code
_entity_poly.pdbx_strand_id
1 'polypeptide(L)'
;MRFLLPTLPNNAGVYHNEKGEIAGISVKARDITERRRAEQAEELASRDSLTGLYNHRTFLSMLDEEISRAGRHNHSVSLLTLDIDYFKRVNDTWGHPVGDVVLRD
;
A
#
# COMPACT_ATOMS: atom_id res chain seq x y z
N MET A 1 -17.97 20.71 -37.95
CA MET A 1 -18.56 19.74 -37.02
C MET A 1 -18.12 20.09 -35.61
N ARG A 2 -19.01 20.62 -34.77
CA ARG A 2 -18.68 21.15 -33.44
C ARG A 2 -19.06 20.11 -32.40
N PHE A 3 -18.06 19.48 -31.78
CA PHE A 3 -18.25 18.42 -30.79
C PHE A 3 -18.30 19.05 -29.40
N LEU A 4 -19.41 18.87 -28.69
CA LEU A 4 -19.55 19.25 -27.28
C LEU A 4 -19.18 18.05 -26.41
N LEU A 5 -18.01 18.11 -25.77
CA LEU A 5 -17.55 17.12 -24.80
C LEU A 5 -17.93 17.59 -23.39
N PRO A 6 -18.92 16.98 -22.71
CA PRO A 6 -18.97 17.05 -21.25
C PRO A 6 -17.87 16.12 -20.71
N THR A 7 -16.79 16.70 -20.18
CA THR A 7 -15.76 15.96 -19.47
C THR A 7 -16.32 15.47 -18.13
N LEU A 8 -16.84 14.24 -18.11
CA LEU A 8 -17.07 13.51 -16.86
C LEU A 8 -15.79 12.76 -16.46
N PRO A 9 -15.53 12.58 -15.15
CA PRO A 9 -14.29 11.96 -14.61
C PRO A 9 -14.15 10.45 -14.87
N ASN A 10 -14.97 9.86 -15.73
CA ASN A 10 -15.09 8.41 -15.87
C ASN A 10 -14.38 7.89 -17.13
N ASN A 11 -13.77 6.71 -17.03
CA ASN A 11 -12.99 6.02 -18.09
C ASN A 11 -13.75 5.68 -19.38
N ALA A 12 -15.02 6.07 -19.49
CA ALA A 12 -15.84 5.90 -20.68
C ALA A 12 -16.73 7.13 -20.92
N GLY A 13 -16.87 7.51 -22.18
CA GLY A 13 -17.76 8.57 -22.64
C GLY A 13 -18.63 8.11 -23.80
N VAL A 14 -19.88 8.56 -23.84
CA VAL A 14 -20.83 8.29 -24.94
C VAL A 14 -20.93 9.53 -25.82
N TYR A 15 -20.76 9.38 -27.12
CA TYR A 15 -20.92 10.47 -28.08
C TYR A 15 -22.26 10.36 -28.81
N HIS A 16 -22.93 11.50 -28.97
CA HIS A 16 -24.22 11.61 -29.64
C HIS A 16 -24.07 12.36 -30.97
N ASN A 17 -24.88 12.04 -31.96
CA ASN A 17 -24.96 12.77 -33.23
C ASN A 17 -25.81 14.06 -33.10
N GLU A 18 -25.92 14.82 -34.18
CA GLU A 18 -26.69 16.09 -34.21
C GLU A 18 -28.20 15.91 -33.96
N LYS A 19 -28.72 14.68 -34.06
CA LYS A 19 -30.12 14.32 -33.73
C LYS A 19 -30.29 13.87 -32.28
N GLY A 20 -29.22 13.85 -31.48
CA GLY A 20 -29.24 13.36 -30.09
C GLY A 20 -29.17 11.84 -29.95
N GLU A 21 -28.92 11.10 -31.04
CA GLU A 21 -28.82 9.64 -31.01
C GLU A 21 -27.39 9.22 -30.64
N ILE A 22 -27.23 8.08 -29.95
CA ILE A 22 -25.91 7.54 -29.63
C ILE A 22 -25.17 7.17 -30.92
N ALA A 23 -24.06 7.86 -31.15
CA ALA A 23 -23.16 7.58 -32.27
C ALA A 23 -22.02 6.64 -31.86
N GLY A 24 -21.76 6.49 -30.55
CA GLY A 24 -20.96 5.40 -30.00
C GLY A 24 -20.30 5.70 -28.66
N ILE A 25 -19.28 4.89 -28.33
CA ILE A 25 -18.65 4.85 -27.01
C ILE A 25 -17.13 5.01 -27.18
N SER A 26 -16.53 5.88 -26.38
CA SER A 26 -15.08 5.93 -26.18
C SER A 26 -14.74 5.31 -24.83
N VAL A 27 -13.79 4.39 -24.80
CA VAL A 27 -13.24 3.78 -23.58
C VAL A 27 -11.73 3.99 -23.57
N LYS A 28 -11.19 4.44 -22.45
CA LYS A 28 -9.73 4.50 -22.23
C LYS A 28 -9.30 3.31 -21.38
N ALA A 29 -8.51 2.42 -21.96
CA ALA A 29 -7.83 1.35 -21.24
C ALA A 29 -6.34 1.71 -21.11
N ARG A 30 -5.78 1.55 -19.90
CA ARG A 30 -4.34 1.67 -19.64
C ARG A 30 -3.88 0.34 -19.05
N ASP A 31 -2.82 -0.23 -19.63
CA ASP A 31 -2.15 -1.36 -19.02
C ASP A 31 -1.44 -0.90 -17.74
N ILE A 32 -1.76 -1.55 -16.62
CA ILE A 32 -1.18 -1.28 -15.30
C ILE A 32 -0.39 -2.48 -14.76
N THR A 33 -0.12 -3.49 -15.60
CA THR A 33 0.48 -4.76 -15.19
C THR A 33 1.83 -4.56 -14.52
N GLU A 34 2.73 -3.81 -15.16
CA GLU A 34 4.07 -3.55 -14.61
C GLU A 34 4.03 -2.71 -13.33
N ARG A 35 3.12 -1.73 -13.26
CA ARG A 35 2.93 -0.94 -12.05
C ARG A 35 2.47 -1.81 -10.88
N ARG A 36 1.49 -2.70 -11.12
CA ARG A 36 0.99 -3.64 -10.10
C ARG A 36 2.09 -4.59 -9.62
N ARG A 37 2.93 -5.09 -10.52
CA ARG A 37 4.07 -5.95 -10.17
C ARG A 37 5.09 -5.20 -9.31
N ALA A 38 5.39 -3.96 -9.65
CA ALA A 38 6.29 -3.12 -8.86
C ALA A 38 5.72 -2.84 -7.46
N GLU A 39 4.44 -2.45 -7.36
CA GLU A 39 3.74 -2.24 -6.09
C GLU A 39 3.79 -3.50 -5.20
N GLN A 40 3.54 -4.68 -5.78
CA GLN A 40 3.60 -5.96 -5.05
C GLN A 40 5.03 -6.32 -4.62
N ALA A 41 6.01 -6.10 -5.48
CA ALA A 41 7.41 -6.36 -5.15
C ALA A 41 7.90 -5.45 -4.01
N GLU A 42 7.49 -4.18 -4.01
CA GLU A 42 7.78 -3.23 -2.95
C GLU A 42 7.10 -3.62 -1.63
N GLU A 43 5.85 -4.07 -1.68
CA GLU A 43 5.13 -4.55 -0.49
C GLU A 43 5.82 -5.78 0.12
N LEU A 44 6.23 -6.75 -0.70
CA LEU A 44 6.97 -7.94 -0.25
C LEU A 44 8.36 -7.59 0.27
N ALA A 45 9.03 -6.59 -0.30
CA ALA A 45 10.35 -6.16 0.14
C ALA A 45 10.31 -5.34 1.45
N SER A 46 9.18 -4.71 1.75
CA SER A 46 9.03 -3.81 2.91
C SER A 46 8.39 -4.45 4.14
N ARG A 47 7.72 -5.59 3.99
CA ARG A 47 7.03 -6.27 5.09
C ARG A 47 7.76 -7.52 5.58
N ASP A 48 7.59 -7.83 6.86
CA ASP A 48 7.93 -9.11 7.46
C ASP A 48 6.93 -10.17 7.02
N SER A 49 7.40 -11.32 6.54
CA SER A 49 6.55 -12.33 5.93
C SER A 49 5.68 -13.09 6.93
N LEU A 50 6.04 -13.08 8.22
CA LEU A 50 5.31 -13.79 9.26
C LEU A 50 4.16 -12.96 9.82
N THR A 51 4.45 -11.71 10.17
CA THR A 51 3.54 -10.79 10.87
C THR A 51 2.85 -9.80 9.94
N GLY A 52 3.39 -9.59 8.73
CA GLY A 52 2.92 -8.57 7.80
C GLY A 52 3.27 -7.14 8.22
N LEU A 53 3.92 -6.91 9.37
CA LEU A 53 4.39 -5.60 9.79
C LEU A 53 5.53 -5.10 8.90
N TYR A 54 5.88 -3.81 8.97
CA TYR A 54 7.10 -3.34 8.32
C TYR A 54 8.31 -4.07 8.89
N ASN A 55 9.16 -4.58 8.02
CA ASN A 55 10.38 -5.22 8.46
C ASN A 55 11.34 -4.19 9.05
N HIS A 56 12.37 -4.69 9.75
CA HIS A 56 13.34 -3.85 10.45
C HIS A 56 14.00 -2.78 9.57
N ARG A 57 14.32 -3.13 8.31
CA ARG A 57 14.94 -2.19 7.36
C ARG A 57 14.00 -1.05 7.02
N THR A 58 12.75 -1.36 6.68
CA THR A 58 11.76 -0.34 6.33
C THR A 58 11.40 0.52 7.55
N PHE A 59 11.24 -0.09 8.73
CA PHE A 59 11.01 0.65 9.97
C PHE A 59 12.11 1.69 10.23
N LEU A 60 13.39 1.32 10.11
CA LEU A 60 14.50 2.26 10.30
C LEU A 60 14.50 3.39 9.26
N SER A 61 14.19 3.10 8.00
CA SER A 61 14.07 4.11 6.95
C SER A 61 12.96 5.11 7.29
N MET A 62 11.79 4.61 7.72
CA MET A 62 10.68 5.46 8.12
C MET A 62 11.04 6.30 9.35
N LEU A 63 11.71 5.72 10.34
CA LEU A 63 12.13 6.44 11.54
C LEU A 63 13.10 7.58 11.21
N ASP A 64 14.04 7.38 10.28
CA ASP A 64 14.96 8.42 9.83
C ASP A 64 14.24 9.59 9.12
N GLU A 65 13.27 9.26 8.27
CA GLU A 65 12.40 10.25 7.62
C GLU A 65 11.58 11.04 8.65
N GLU A 66 11.05 10.37 9.67
CA GLU A 66 10.28 10.98 10.75
C GLU A 66 11.11 11.92 11.61
N ILE A 67 12.32 11.49 12.02
CA ILE A 67 13.26 12.34 12.77
C ILE A 67 13.63 13.58 11.94
N SER A 68 13.94 13.38 10.65
CA SER A 68 14.26 14.46 9.73
C SER A 68 13.09 15.44 9.58
N ARG A 69 11.86 14.94 9.51
CA ARG A 69 10.65 15.76 9.42
C ARG A 69 10.40 16.53 10.71
N ALA A 70 10.55 15.88 11.86
CA ALA A 70 10.39 16.53 13.16
C ALA A 70 11.41 17.65 13.36
N GLY A 71 12.66 17.45 12.94
CA GLY A 71 13.70 18.49 12.94
C GLY A 71 13.32 19.71 12.09
N ARG A 72 12.70 19.51 10.91
CA ARG A 72 12.22 20.62 10.06
C ARG A 72 11.06 21.41 10.66
N HIS A 73 10.22 20.76 11.46
CA HIS A 73 9.01 21.38 12.02
C HIS A 73 9.12 21.69 13.52
N ASN A 74 10.31 21.51 14.12
CA ASN A 74 10.56 21.66 15.55
C ASN A 74 9.56 20.87 16.42
N HIS A 75 9.22 19.66 15.98
CA HIS A 75 8.36 18.72 16.71
C HIS A 75 9.20 17.72 17.49
N SER A 76 8.62 17.16 18.55
CA SER A 76 9.21 16.03 19.29
C SER A 76 8.76 14.71 18.70
N VAL A 77 9.64 13.71 18.74
CA VAL A 77 9.36 12.31 18.38
C VAL A 77 9.56 11.46 19.63
N SER A 78 8.65 10.53 19.87
CA SER A 78 8.78 9.49 20.89
C SER A 78 8.78 8.12 20.23
N LEU A 79 9.62 7.22 20.69
CA LEU A 79 9.66 5.83 20.23
C LEU A 79 9.26 4.90 21.38
N LEU A 80 8.34 3.97 21.09
CA LEU A 80 7.97 2.89 21.99
C LEU A 80 8.43 1.56 21.38
N THR A 81 9.20 0.81 22.14
CA THR A 81 9.60 -0.56 21.81
C THR A 81 8.93 -1.52 22.78
N LEU A 82 8.36 -2.60 22.26
CA LEU A 82 7.67 -3.63 23.03
C LEU A 82 8.35 -4.97 22.78
N ASP A 83 8.45 -5.78 23.82
CA ASP A 83 8.93 -7.17 23.74
C ASP A 83 7.83 -8.12 24.24
N ILE A 84 7.77 -9.33 23.68
CA ILE A 84 6.80 -10.34 24.09
C ILE A 84 7.42 -11.20 25.18
N ASP A 85 7.00 -10.94 26.42
CA ASP A 85 7.47 -11.68 27.59
C ASP A 85 7.29 -13.18 27.42
N TYR A 86 8.31 -13.95 27.83
CA TYR A 86 8.30 -15.41 27.83
C TYR A 86 8.07 -16.09 26.47
N PHE A 87 8.18 -15.38 25.33
CA PHE A 87 7.95 -15.97 24.01
C PHE A 87 8.85 -17.19 23.73
N LYS A 88 10.09 -17.17 24.22
CA LYS A 88 10.99 -18.33 24.16
C LYS A 88 10.39 -19.59 24.79
N ARG A 89 9.66 -19.48 25.90
CA ARG A 89 9.02 -20.64 26.55
C ARG A 89 7.93 -21.25 25.67
N VAL A 90 7.20 -20.43 24.91
CA VAL A 90 6.22 -20.92 23.93
C VAL A 90 6.93 -21.75 22.86
N ASN A 91 7.99 -21.21 22.27
CA ASN A 91 8.80 -21.92 21.28
C ASN A 91 9.40 -23.22 21.83
N ASP A 92 9.98 -23.18 23.04
CA ASP A 92 10.64 -24.33 23.64
C ASP A 92 9.63 -25.42 24.06
N THR A 93 8.38 -25.05 24.39
CA THR A 93 7.33 -26.00 24.83
C THR A 93 6.54 -26.60 23.67
N TRP A 94 6.21 -25.79 22.66
CA TRP A 94 5.26 -26.15 21.60
C TRP A 94 5.88 -26.13 20.20
N GLY A 95 7.15 -25.75 20.08
CA GLY A 95 7.88 -25.62 18.82
C GLY A 95 7.64 -24.28 18.11
N HIS A 96 8.55 -23.95 17.19
CA HIS A 96 8.49 -22.73 16.38
C HIS A 96 7.17 -22.53 15.61
N PRO A 97 6.52 -23.55 15.01
CA PRO A 97 5.27 -23.34 14.29
C PRO A 97 4.15 -22.74 15.16
N VAL A 98 4.13 -23.04 16.47
CA VAL A 98 3.17 -22.45 17.40
C VAL A 98 3.57 -21.03 17.77
N GLY A 99 4.87 -20.76 17.94
CA GLY A 99 5.36 -19.39 18.09
C GLY A 99 5.00 -18.50 16.90
N ASP A 100 5.10 -19.02 15.69
CA ASP A 100 4.71 -18.32 14.47
C ASP A 100 3.21 -17.97 14.46
N VAL A 101 2.35 -18.86 14.97
CA VAL A 101 0.92 -18.56 15.15
C VAL A 101 0.71 -17.43 16.16
N VAL A 102 1.40 -17.49 17.31
CA VAL A 102 1.32 -16.45 18.36
C VAL A 102 1.78 -15.07 17.87
N LEU A 103 2.70 -15.01 16.91
CA LEU A 103 3.15 -13.74 16.33
C LEU A 103 2.21 -13.18 15.26
N ARG A 104 1.39 -14.04 14.63
CA ARG A 104 0.51 -13.66 13.52
C ARG A 104 -0.90 -13.25 13.96
N ASP A 105 -1.43 -13.90 15.00
CA ASP A 105 -2.82 -13.77 15.46
C ASP A 105 -2.95 -12.96 16.76
#